data_AF-U1I4Z7-F1
#
_entry.id   AF-U1I4Z7-F1
#
_cell.length_a   1.000
_cell.length_b   1.000
_cell.length_c   1.000
_cell.angle_alpha   90.00
_cell.angle_beta   90.00
_cell.angle_gamma   90.00
#
_symmetry.space_group_name_H-M   'P 1'
#
loop_
_entity.id
_entity.type
_entity.pdbx_description
1 polymer ?
#
loop_
_entity_poly.entity_id
_entity_poly.type
_entity_poly.pdbx_seq_one_letter_code
_entity_poly.pdbx_strand_id
1 'polypeptide(L)'
;MKKLLITSFVIFAYSLNAESLLRQDPIDFSQEGDISLPTQLKPNANYQKMPMISMALPIDSQIQSAILQQQWALLPRLLRQYQQQGHYDPALYHYALAAYYFNTLQYDKAILHYQTLLDLHPEVIYPRFDMAVIFFENYQYLQAKQQFERLMLKADGKLKTLIEAYLQEIKHRQQWQPYVNFQYVKTDNVNNASSEREITINGKPLVKDEESLPQSAQGVRYAFELERIKNITGNHFWQTTLGYNGVYYWDNQYYNEQTLHFSLGYMWRDAQFVGKIIPFVEQNWFGVHRYNHQFGVKLFSQIQLSEHWLWQNRLANMRKHYADTSLADRYNGNENTVSTTIIWQDNTHWQSWLNLELVSDRLKEKSSSSLKWASGFGITYYQKQWGTQINVRYIDRNFADHHYLMHLKRHDREYQLNGAIWYQKLSWRGFLPKLHIRYQRINSNIPALYSRKNQELFFTIEKQF
;
A
#
# COMPACT_ATOMS: atom_id res chain seq x y z
N MET A 1 14.46 16.39 20.43
CA MET A 1 13.30 16.25 19.52
C MET A 1 13.67 15.29 18.39
N LYS A 2 13.37 13.99 18.54
CA LYS A 2 13.49 12.99 17.47
C LYS A 2 12.21 13.06 16.63
N LYS A 3 12.34 13.25 15.32
CA LYS A 3 11.20 13.24 14.37
C LYS A 3 10.53 11.85 14.44
N LEU A 4 9.31 11.79 14.94
CA LEU A 4 8.39 10.67 14.68
C LEU A 4 8.31 10.55 13.15
N LEU A 5 8.63 9.38 12.60
CA LEU A 5 8.28 9.12 11.21
C LEU A 5 6.76 8.95 11.17
N ILE A 6 6.12 9.88 10.45
CA ILE A 6 4.72 9.78 10.05
C ILE A 6 4.67 8.69 9.00
N THR A 7 4.03 7.58 9.34
CA THR A 7 3.90 6.42 8.47
C THR A 7 2.44 6.29 8.05
N SER A 8 2.03 7.09 7.08
CA SER A 8 0.75 6.89 6.39
C SER A 8 0.91 5.74 5.40
N PHE A 9 0.02 4.74 5.49
CA PHE A 9 -0.18 3.78 4.40
C PHE A 9 -1.00 4.50 3.35
N VAL A 10 -0.40 4.82 2.21
CA VAL A 10 -1.14 5.36 1.07
C VAL A 10 -1.05 4.32 -0.04
N ILE A 11 -2.21 3.89 -0.52
CA ILE A 11 -2.36 3.18 -1.77
C ILE A 11 -2.04 4.24 -2.84
N PHE A 12 -0.88 4.14 -3.49
CA PHE A 12 -0.48 5.13 -4.49
C PHE A 12 -1.49 5.15 -5.65
N ALA A 13 -1.77 6.37 -6.11
CA ALA A 13 -2.68 6.63 -7.21
C ALA A 13 -2.20 5.93 -8.50
N TYR A 14 -3.13 5.19 -9.07
CA TYR A 14 -3.01 4.43 -10.30
C TYR A 14 -2.57 5.31 -11.47
N SER A 15 -1.60 4.81 -12.23
CA SER A 15 -1.37 5.32 -13.58
C SER A 15 -2.40 4.66 -14.48
N LEU A 16 -3.15 5.41 -15.30
CA LEU A 16 -4.07 4.85 -16.31
C LEU A 16 -3.47 5.14 -17.69
N ASN A 17 -3.24 4.12 -18.52
CA ASN A 17 -3.01 4.29 -19.95
C ASN A 17 -4.31 3.86 -20.65
N ALA A 18 -4.98 4.83 -21.28
CA ALA A 18 -6.24 4.70 -21.99
C ALA A 18 -6.15 3.74 -23.18
N GLU A 19 -6.68 2.52 -23.12
CA GLU A 19 -6.91 1.63 -24.28
C GLU A 19 -8.02 2.15 -25.20
N SER A 20 -8.05 1.69 -26.46
CA SER A 20 -8.64 2.45 -27.54
C SER A 20 -9.53 1.71 -28.51
N LEU A 21 -10.25 2.53 -29.28
CA LEU A 21 -11.05 2.16 -30.44
C LEU A 21 -10.17 1.78 -31.64
N LEU A 22 -10.14 0.50 -31.95
CA LEU A 22 -10.93 0.03 -33.09
C LEU A 22 -12.25 -0.41 -32.50
N ARG A 23 -13.38 -0.03 -33.11
CA ARG A 23 -14.73 -0.32 -32.59
C ARG A 23 -14.93 -1.84 -32.46
N GLN A 24 -14.47 -2.41 -31.35
CA GLN A 24 -14.83 -3.71 -30.81
C GLN A 24 -14.26 -3.92 -29.41
N ASP A 25 -13.04 -3.51 -28.99
CA ASP A 25 -12.53 -3.82 -27.63
C ASP A 25 -12.75 -2.70 -26.58
N PRO A 26 -12.99 -3.03 -25.30
CA PRO A 26 -13.27 -2.06 -24.25
C PRO A 26 -12.00 -1.42 -23.70
N ILE A 27 -12.17 -0.22 -23.15
CA ILE A 27 -11.14 0.58 -22.48
C ILE A 27 -10.90 -0.01 -21.10
N ASP A 28 -9.62 -0.25 -20.78
CA ASP A 28 -9.21 -0.76 -19.49
C ASP A 28 -8.88 0.39 -18.51
N PHE A 29 -9.78 0.59 -17.54
CA PHE A 29 -9.57 1.47 -16.39
C PHE A 29 -8.75 0.80 -15.28
N SER A 30 -8.47 -0.50 -15.39
CA SER A 30 -7.71 -1.25 -14.40
C SER A 30 -6.23 -1.22 -14.73
N GLN A 31 -5.56 -0.17 -14.26
CA GLN A 31 -4.11 -0.20 -14.15
C GLN A 31 -3.72 -0.26 -12.67
N GLU A 32 -3.80 -1.46 -12.08
CA GLU A 32 -3.04 -1.71 -10.86
C GLU A 32 -1.55 -1.81 -11.25
N GLY A 33 -0.81 -0.73 -11.00
CA GLY A 33 0.54 -0.60 -11.53
C GLY A 33 1.44 0.37 -10.77
N ASP A 34 1.37 0.36 -9.44
CA ASP A 34 2.57 0.53 -8.62
C ASP A 34 2.41 -0.24 -7.31
N ILE A 35 3.48 -0.92 -6.90
CA ILE A 35 3.58 -1.50 -5.58
C ILE A 35 3.71 -0.32 -4.63
N SER A 36 2.65 -0.08 -3.86
CA SER A 36 2.71 0.85 -2.74
C SER A 36 3.80 0.36 -1.79
N LEU A 37 4.93 1.05 -1.79
CA LEU A 37 6.01 0.79 -0.85
C LEU A 37 5.43 1.00 0.56
N PRO A 38 5.51 0.01 1.45
CA PRO A 38 5.22 0.26 2.85
C PRO A 38 6.24 1.28 3.32
N THR A 39 5.76 2.45 3.70
CA THR A 39 6.50 3.26 4.67
C THR A 39 6.48 2.41 5.95
N GLN A 40 7.63 1.99 6.46
CA GLN A 40 7.69 1.21 7.69
C GLN A 40 7.40 2.08 8.92
N LEU A 41 6.83 1.43 9.92
CA LEU A 41 6.86 1.90 11.29
C LEU A 41 8.22 1.65 11.86
N LYS A 42 8.72 2.64 12.59
CA LYS A 42 9.83 2.43 13.51
C LYS A 42 9.26 2.00 14.85
N PRO A 43 9.57 0.80 15.34
CA PRO A 43 9.89 0.66 16.75
C PRO A 43 11.15 1.51 16.97
N ASN A 44 11.06 2.54 17.79
CA ASN A 44 12.24 3.29 18.20
C ASN A 44 13.10 2.41 19.12
N ALA A 45 13.93 1.54 18.55
CA ALA A 45 14.98 0.87 19.29
C ALA A 45 16.32 1.23 18.65
N ASN A 46 16.94 2.30 19.18
CA ASN A 46 18.31 2.61 18.83
C ASN A 46 19.02 3.10 20.09
N TYR A 47 19.70 2.19 20.81
CA TYR A 47 20.59 2.53 21.91
C TYR A 47 21.83 1.64 22.00
N GLN A 48 22.91 2.29 22.39
CA GLN A 48 24.29 1.81 22.45
C GLN A 48 24.48 0.67 23.46
N LYS A 49 25.34 -0.29 23.10
CA LYS A 49 25.90 -1.29 24.03
C LYS A 49 26.64 -0.59 25.17
N MET A 50 26.19 -0.82 26.40
CA MET A 50 26.89 -0.48 27.66
C MET A 50 27.49 -1.75 28.29
N PRO A 51 28.56 -1.63 29.11
CA PRO A 51 29.37 -2.78 29.53
C PRO A 51 28.70 -3.62 30.62
N MET A 52 29.07 -4.91 30.67
CA MET A 52 28.61 -5.88 31.67
C MET A 52 29.04 -5.48 33.09
N ILE A 53 28.13 -5.60 34.07
CA ILE A 53 28.40 -5.36 35.50
C ILE A 53 28.35 -6.67 36.28
N SER A 54 29.15 -6.72 37.35
CA SER A 54 29.48 -7.86 38.21
C SER A 54 28.31 -8.45 39.01
N MET A 55 28.41 -9.76 39.25
CA MET A 55 27.43 -10.66 39.89
C MET A 55 27.25 -10.49 41.42
N ALA A 56 27.38 -9.27 41.97
CA ALA A 56 27.38 -9.04 43.42
C ALA A 56 26.13 -8.33 43.99
N LEU A 57 25.08 -8.10 43.18
CA LEU A 57 23.85 -7.43 43.62
C LEU A 57 22.76 -8.45 44.03
N PRO A 58 21.83 -8.09 44.94
CA PRO A 58 20.58 -8.85 45.16
C PRO A 58 19.81 -9.06 43.85
N ILE A 59 19.08 -10.17 43.71
CA ILE A 59 18.48 -10.56 42.42
C ILE A 59 17.47 -9.53 41.89
N ASP A 60 16.75 -8.85 42.77
CA ASP A 60 15.80 -7.77 42.48
C ASP A 60 16.51 -6.62 41.78
N SER A 61 17.69 -6.22 42.27
CA SER A 61 18.53 -5.19 41.68
C SER A 61 19.15 -5.65 40.35
N GLN A 62 19.45 -6.95 40.19
CA GLN A 62 19.89 -7.51 38.92
C GLN A 62 18.78 -7.45 37.86
N ILE A 63 17.53 -7.76 38.25
CA ILE A 63 16.36 -7.66 37.37
C ILE A 63 16.14 -6.21 36.91
N GLN A 64 16.12 -5.26 37.85
CA GLN A 64 15.96 -3.84 37.53
C GLN A 64 17.08 -3.34 36.61
N SER A 65 18.33 -3.73 36.90
CA SER A 65 19.48 -3.40 36.06
C SER A 65 19.36 -4.00 34.67
N ALA A 66 18.95 -5.27 34.55
CA ALA A 66 18.76 -5.94 33.28
C ALA A 66 17.67 -5.25 32.43
N ILE A 67 16.59 -4.75 33.05
CA ILE A 67 15.56 -3.98 32.33
C ILE A 67 16.12 -2.65 31.85
N LEU A 68 16.77 -1.88 32.73
CA LEU A 68 17.36 -0.57 32.39
C LEU A 68 18.42 -0.66 31.30
N GLN A 69 19.21 -1.74 31.32
CA GLN A 69 20.27 -2.02 30.35
C GLN A 69 19.78 -2.85 29.15
N GLN A 70 18.49 -3.16 29.08
CA GLN A 70 17.87 -3.91 27.98
C GLN A 70 18.48 -5.29 27.73
N GLN A 71 18.94 -5.96 28.79
CA GLN A 71 19.52 -7.30 28.77
C GLN A 71 18.41 -8.36 28.72
N TRP A 72 17.56 -8.31 27.69
CA TRP A 72 16.36 -9.15 27.57
C TRP A 72 16.67 -10.65 27.55
N ALA A 73 17.85 -11.05 27.06
CA ALA A 73 18.29 -12.44 27.06
C ALA A 73 18.60 -12.98 28.47
N LEU A 74 19.02 -12.11 29.40
CA LEU A 74 19.35 -12.49 30.78
C LEU A 74 18.08 -12.59 31.65
N LEU A 75 17.08 -11.77 31.34
CA LEU A 75 15.89 -11.56 32.16
C LEU A 75 15.08 -12.85 32.47
N PRO A 76 14.84 -13.78 31.51
CA PRO A 76 14.14 -15.03 31.81
C PRO A 76 14.83 -15.91 32.86
N ARG A 77 16.17 -15.92 32.87
CA ARG A 77 16.95 -16.69 33.85
C ARG A 77 16.82 -16.07 35.24
N LEU A 78 16.97 -14.74 35.34
CA LEU A 78 16.84 -14.01 36.60
C LEU A 78 15.43 -14.18 37.18
N LEU A 79 14.39 -14.08 36.35
CA LEU A 79 13.00 -14.23 36.79
C LEU A 79 12.68 -15.62 37.32
N ARG A 80 13.24 -16.67 36.70
CA ARG A 80 13.10 -18.05 37.21
C ARG A 80 13.74 -18.21 38.59
N GLN A 81 14.93 -17.65 38.78
CA GLN A 81 15.62 -17.68 40.07
C GLN A 81 14.90 -16.84 41.13
N TYR A 82 14.34 -15.69 40.74
CA TYR A 82 13.58 -14.82 41.64
C TYR A 82 12.35 -15.53 42.20
N GLN A 83 11.59 -16.19 41.33
CA GLN A 83 10.41 -16.94 41.72
C GLN A 83 10.71 -18.11 42.69
N GLN A 84 11.93 -18.67 42.64
CA GLN A 84 12.35 -19.78 43.52
C GLN A 84 12.66 -19.35 44.96
N GLN A 85 12.79 -18.04 45.24
CA GLN A 85 13.12 -17.55 46.59
C GLN A 85 11.94 -17.63 47.58
N GLY A 86 10.75 -18.04 47.13
CA GLY A 86 9.56 -18.27 47.96
C GLY A 86 8.88 -16.99 48.49
N HIS A 87 9.61 -15.89 48.66
CA HIS A 87 9.12 -14.58 49.15
C HIS A 87 9.48 -13.45 48.16
N TYR A 88 9.20 -13.65 46.87
CA TYR A 88 9.47 -12.66 45.82
C TYR A 88 8.33 -11.64 45.70
N ASP A 89 8.61 -10.43 45.21
CA ASP A 89 7.59 -9.42 44.91
C ASP A 89 6.88 -9.74 43.58
N PRO A 90 5.57 -10.06 43.59
CA PRO A 90 4.81 -10.34 42.38
C PRO A 90 4.75 -9.12 41.43
N ALA A 91 4.79 -7.90 41.95
CA ALA A 91 4.74 -6.69 41.13
C ALA A 91 6.00 -6.53 40.28
N LEU A 92 7.19 -6.64 40.89
CA LEU A 92 8.46 -6.64 40.17
C LEU A 92 8.55 -7.77 39.14
N TYR A 93 8.08 -8.96 39.49
CA TYR A 93 8.04 -10.11 38.58
C TYR A 93 7.19 -9.84 37.34
N HIS A 94 5.95 -9.35 37.52
CA HIS A 94 5.06 -9.04 36.41
C HIS A 94 5.56 -7.87 35.58
N TYR A 95 6.12 -6.82 36.20
CA TYR A 95 6.73 -5.71 35.49
C TYR A 95 7.87 -6.19 34.56
N ALA A 96 8.76 -7.02 35.08
CA ALA A 96 9.90 -7.55 34.34
C ALA A 96 9.48 -8.48 33.19
N LEU A 97 8.50 -9.37 33.42
CA LEU A 97 7.95 -10.19 32.34
C LEU A 97 7.28 -9.33 31.26
N ALA A 98 6.54 -8.30 31.66
CA ALA A 98 5.89 -7.43 30.71
C ALA A 98 6.90 -6.68 29.84
N ALA A 99 7.97 -6.14 30.44
CA ALA A 99 9.09 -5.53 29.72
C ALA A 99 9.79 -6.52 28.77
N TYR A 100 10.03 -7.76 29.21
CA TYR A 100 10.59 -8.82 28.37
C TYR A 100 9.71 -9.11 27.15
N TYR A 101 8.40 -9.30 27.36
CA TYR A 101 7.49 -9.63 26.28
C TYR A 101 7.29 -8.47 25.30
N PHE A 102 7.25 -7.23 25.78
CA PHE A 102 7.21 -6.06 24.92
C PHE A 102 8.42 -5.99 23.99
N ASN A 103 9.63 -6.22 24.51
CA ASN A 103 10.86 -6.17 23.72
C ASN A 103 11.09 -7.40 22.85
N THR A 104 10.33 -8.47 23.06
CA THR A 104 10.28 -9.64 22.17
C THR A 104 9.07 -9.62 21.25
N LEU A 105 8.40 -8.46 21.13
CA LEU A 105 7.23 -8.20 20.27
C LEU A 105 6.01 -9.09 20.58
N GLN A 106 5.96 -9.68 21.78
CA GLN A 106 4.82 -10.47 22.28
C GLN A 106 3.86 -9.56 23.06
N TYR A 107 3.28 -8.59 22.35
CA TYR A 107 2.47 -7.52 22.94
C TYR A 107 1.32 -8.02 23.82
N ASP A 108 0.60 -9.06 23.40
CA ASP A 108 -0.53 -9.59 24.17
C ASP A 108 -0.10 -10.15 25.54
N LYS A 109 1.07 -10.80 25.60
CA LYS A 109 1.64 -11.29 26.87
C LYS A 109 2.12 -10.13 27.73
N ALA A 110 2.71 -9.10 27.11
CA ALA A 110 3.12 -7.89 27.83
C ALA A 110 1.92 -7.18 28.46
N ILE A 111 0.84 -7.00 27.70
CA ILE A 111 -0.43 -6.42 28.16
C ILE A 111 -0.97 -7.22 29.34
N LEU A 112 -1.05 -8.55 29.21
CA LEU A 112 -1.55 -9.41 30.29
C LEU A 112 -0.78 -9.22 31.60
N HIS A 113 0.56 -9.19 31.56
CA HIS A 113 1.37 -9.01 32.76
C HIS A 113 1.26 -7.59 33.35
N TYR A 114 1.17 -6.55 32.51
CA TYR A 114 0.89 -5.20 33.02
C TYR A 114 -0.51 -5.09 33.64
N GLN A 115 -1.52 -5.77 33.06
CA GLN A 115 -2.86 -5.82 33.65
C GLN A 115 -2.82 -6.50 35.02
N THR A 116 -2.18 -7.67 35.14
CA THR A 116 -2.02 -8.36 36.43
C THR A 116 -1.31 -7.48 37.46
N LEU A 117 -0.27 -6.75 37.07
CA LEU A 117 0.41 -5.80 37.95
C LEU A 117 -0.53 -4.69 38.42
N LEU A 118 -1.34 -4.13 37.52
CA LEU A 118 -2.28 -3.04 37.84
C LEU A 118 -3.52 -3.49 38.61
N ASP A 119 -3.85 -4.78 38.58
CA ASP A 119 -4.88 -5.37 39.44
C ASP A 119 -4.37 -5.48 40.89
N LEU A 120 -3.09 -5.80 41.08
CA LEU A 120 -2.43 -5.82 42.39
C LEU A 120 -2.19 -4.40 42.93
N HIS A 121 -1.75 -3.49 42.06
CA HIS A 121 -1.35 -2.12 42.41
C HIS A 121 -1.98 -1.10 41.46
N PRO A 122 -3.28 -0.77 41.62
CA PRO A 122 -3.99 0.12 40.69
C PRO A 122 -3.48 1.58 40.71
N GLU A 123 -2.77 1.98 41.76
CA GLU A 123 -2.23 3.31 42.00
C GLU A 123 -0.98 3.65 41.18
N VAL A 124 -0.21 2.64 40.74
CA VAL A 124 1.09 2.87 40.07
C VAL A 124 0.91 3.54 38.71
N ILE A 125 1.66 4.63 38.52
CA ILE A 125 1.51 5.52 37.37
C ILE A 125 2.33 5.02 36.17
N TYR A 126 3.61 4.73 36.36
CA TYR A 126 4.52 4.36 35.27
C TYR A 126 4.18 3.02 34.61
N PRO A 127 3.86 1.93 35.34
CA PRO A 127 3.42 0.69 34.69
C PRO A 127 2.11 0.85 33.90
N ARG A 128 1.17 1.70 34.36
CA ARG A 128 -0.03 2.03 33.59
C ARG A 128 0.30 2.80 32.32
N PHE A 129 1.26 3.72 32.40
CA PHE A 129 1.76 4.45 31.24
C PHE A 129 2.42 3.51 30.23
N ASP A 130 3.32 2.63 30.67
CA ASP A 130 3.98 1.63 29.82
C ASP A 130 2.94 0.73 29.12
N MET A 131 1.93 0.26 29.85
CA MET A 131 0.83 -0.51 29.26
C MET A 131 0.06 0.30 28.20
N ALA A 132 -0.20 1.58 28.43
CA ALA A 132 -0.86 2.45 27.46
C ALA A 132 -0.01 2.62 26.18
N VAL A 133 1.31 2.73 26.33
CA VAL A 133 2.26 2.74 25.20
C VAL A 133 2.23 1.41 24.45
N ILE A 134 2.19 0.28 25.15
CA ILE A 134 2.11 -1.05 24.53
C ILE A 134 0.82 -1.21 23.73
N PHE A 135 -0.33 -0.77 24.27
CA PHE A 135 -1.58 -0.71 23.51
C PHE A 135 -1.42 0.16 22.25
N PHE A 136 -0.76 1.31 22.35
CA PHE A 136 -0.54 2.20 21.21
C PHE A 136 0.37 1.58 20.14
N GLU A 137 1.50 0.99 20.52
CA GLU A 137 2.44 0.30 19.64
C GLU A 137 1.80 -0.93 18.98
N ASN A 138 0.90 -1.61 19.70
CA ASN A 138 0.12 -2.73 19.19
C ASN A 138 -1.18 -2.30 18.49
N TYR A 139 -1.34 -1.03 18.10
CA TYR A 139 -2.50 -0.52 17.37
C TYR A 139 -3.85 -0.58 18.09
N GLN A 140 -3.88 -0.86 19.38
CA GLN A 140 -5.10 -0.87 20.21
C GLN A 140 -5.42 0.54 20.71
N TYR A 141 -5.72 1.45 19.77
CA TYR A 141 -5.82 2.89 20.03
C TYR A 141 -6.95 3.27 20.99
N LEU A 142 -8.08 2.57 20.97
CA LEU A 142 -9.17 2.83 21.91
C LEU A 142 -8.71 2.56 23.35
N GLN A 143 -8.08 1.40 23.59
CA GLN A 143 -7.54 1.02 24.88
C GLN A 143 -6.42 1.97 25.33
N ALA A 144 -5.47 2.27 24.43
CA ALA A 144 -4.39 3.21 24.71
C ALA A 144 -4.95 4.57 25.16
N LYS A 145 -5.91 5.11 24.40
CA LYS A 145 -6.59 6.37 24.72
C LYS A 145 -7.23 6.34 26.11
N GLN A 146 -7.98 5.29 26.44
CA GLN A 146 -8.63 5.15 27.76
C GLN A 146 -7.62 5.18 28.91
N GLN A 147 -6.48 4.48 28.77
CA GLN A 147 -5.44 4.48 29.80
C GLN A 147 -4.73 5.84 29.91
N PHE A 148 -4.45 6.49 28.78
CA PHE A 148 -3.88 7.83 28.74
C PHE A 148 -4.79 8.89 29.36
N GLU A 149 -6.09 8.87 29.06
CA GLU A 149 -7.07 9.78 29.66
C GLU A 149 -7.20 9.56 31.17
N ARG A 150 -7.16 8.30 31.64
CA ARG A 150 -7.14 7.99 33.08
C ARG A 150 -5.87 8.51 33.77
N LEU A 151 -4.72 8.38 33.12
CA LEU A 151 -3.45 8.92 33.63
C LEU A 151 -3.43 10.44 33.68
N MET A 152 -4.12 11.11 32.75
CA MET A 152 -4.18 12.57 32.67
C MET A 152 -4.72 13.21 33.94
N LEU A 153 -5.57 12.51 34.70
CA LEU A 153 -6.11 12.97 35.98
C LEU A 153 -5.05 13.10 37.09
N LYS A 154 -3.93 12.39 36.96
CA LYS A 154 -2.85 12.32 37.97
C LYS A 154 -1.49 12.80 37.44
N ALA A 155 -1.35 12.99 36.13
CA ALA A 155 -0.09 13.32 35.49
C ALA A 155 0.24 14.82 35.61
N ASP A 156 1.51 15.12 35.87
CA ASP A 156 2.07 16.46 35.88
C ASP A 156 3.36 16.54 35.05
N GLY A 157 3.86 17.76 34.88
CA GLY A 157 5.13 18.05 34.21
C GLY A 157 5.34 17.31 32.89
N LYS A 158 6.46 16.57 32.79
CA LYS A 158 6.88 15.85 31.58
C LYS A 158 5.94 14.71 31.20
N LEU A 159 5.36 14.02 32.17
CA LEU A 159 4.47 12.89 31.92
C LEU A 159 3.19 13.37 31.24
N LYS A 160 2.62 14.48 31.72
CA LYS A 160 1.43 15.10 31.11
C LYS A 160 1.66 15.43 29.63
N THR A 161 2.77 16.12 29.32
CA THR A 161 3.13 16.45 27.93
C THR A 161 3.30 15.22 27.04
N LEU A 162 3.86 14.13 27.58
CA LEU A 162 4.04 12.89 26.83
C LEU A 162 2.71 12.20 26.53
N ILE A 163 1.80 12.15 27.50
CA ILE A 163 0.45 11.60 27.32
C ILE A 163 -0.33 12.43 26.29
N GLU A 164 -0.26 13.76 26.35
CA GLU A 164 -0.88 14.65 25.36
C GLU A 164 -0.36 14.37 23.95
N ALA A 165 0.94 14.13 23.78
CA ALA A 165 1.53 13.77 22.48
C ALA A 165 0.97 12.44 21.94
N TYR A 166 0.83 11.41 22.78
CA TYR A 166 0.21 10.15 22.35
C TYR A 166 -1.27 10.32 21.98
N LEU A 167 -2.03 11.08 22.76
CA LEU A 167 -3.45 11.35 22.46
C LEU A 167 -3.61 12.12 21.14
N GLN A 168 -2.74 13.09 20.88
CA GLN A 168 -2.70 13.82 19.62
C GLN A 168 -2.35 12.90 18.45
N GLU A 169 -1.37 12.01 18.62
CA GLU A 169 -0.99 11.04 17.59
C GLU A 169 -2.11 10.03 17.30
N ILE A 170 -2.78 9.51 18.33
CA ILE A 170 -3.98 8.65 18.20
C ILE A 170 -5.08 9.36 17.40
N LYS A 171 -5.30 10.66 17.67
CA LYS A 171 -6.28 11.48 16.95
C LYS A 171 -5.84 11.67 15.49
N HIS A 172 -4.59 12.05 15.27
CA HIS A 172 -4.01 12.27 13.95
C HIS A 172 -4.10 11.03 13.07
N ARG A 173 -3.70 9.85 13.57
CA ARG A 173 -3.74 8.58 12.81
C ARG A 173 -5.15 8.13 12.42
N GLN A 174 -6.19 8.65 13.08
CA GLN A 174 -7.59 8.24 12.86
C GLN A 174 -8.49 9.36 12.29
N GLN A 175 -7.89 10.50 11.96
CA GLN A 175 -8.59 11.57 11.25
C GLN A 175 -8.68 11.23 9.76
N TRP A 176 -9.48 12.00 9.04
CA TRP A 176 -9.52 11.92 7.58
C TRP A 176 -8.19 12.36 6.99
N GLN A 177 -7.63 11.55 6.10
CA GLN A 177 -6.35 11.76 5.43
C GLN A 177 -6.64 12.08 3.95
N PRO A 178 -6.67 13.38 3.56
CA PRO A 178 -6.84 13.75 2.18
C PRO A 178 -5.52 13.61 1.40
N TYR A 179 -5.62 13.11 0.18
CA TYR A 179 -4.53 13.01 -0.78
C TYR A 179 -4.94 13.71 -2.08
N VAL A 180 -4.02 14.52 -2.61
CA VAL A 180 -4.22 15.25 -3.87
C VAL A 180 -2.97 15.13 -4.74
N ASN A 181 -3.17 14.81 -6.00
CA ASN A 181 -2.11 14.73 -7.01
C ASN A 181 -2.55 15.39 -8.31
N PHE A 182 -1.64 16.16 -8.91
CA PHE A 182 -1.79 16.72 -10.25
C PHE A 182 -0.52 16.44 -11.06
N GLN A 183 -0.73 16.09 -12.32
CA GLN A 183 0.33 15.69 -13.23
C GLN A 183 0.02 16.24 -14.63
N TYR A 184 0.99 16.96 -15.22
CA TYR A 184 0.97 17.22 -16.65
C TYR A 184 1.25 15.91 -17.40
N VAL A 185 0.41 15.56 -18.37
CA VAL A 185 0.60 14.37 -19.21
C VAL A 185 0.77 14.79 -20.66
N LYS A 186 1.70 14.14 -21.34
CA LYS A 186 1.85 14.17 -22.79
C LYS A 186 2.08 12.74 -23.26
N THR A 187 1.23 12.27 -24.17
CA THR A 187 1.31 10.94 -24.78
C THR A 187 1.27 11.09 -26.29
N ASP A 188 1.97 10.20 -27.00
CA ASP A 188 1.98 10.09 -28.45
C ASP A 188 0.94 9.07 -28.97
N ASN A 189 0.27 8.35 -28.07
CA ASN A 189 -0.68 7.29 -28.41
C ASN A 189 -1.85 7.23 -27.41
N VAL A 190 -2.63 8.31 -27.33
CA VAL A 190 -3.82 8.42 -26.45
C VAL A 190 -4.91 7.41 -26.84
N ASN A 191 -4.98 7.09 -28.11
CA ASN A 191 -5.88 6.10 -28.69
C ASN A 191 -5.16 4.76 -28.86
N ASN A 192 -4.14 4.44 -28.05
CA ASN A 192 -3.55 3.10 -27.87
C ASN A 192 -3.46 2.19 -29.11
N ALA A 193 -3.24 2.79 -30.28
CA ALA A 193 -3.37 2.14 -31.57
C ALA A 193 -2.04 1.51 -31.95
N SER A 194 -2.10 0.47 -32.78
CA SER A 194 -0.91 -0.02 -33.47
C SER A 194 -0.45 1.00 -34.51
N SER A 195 0.86 1.23 -34.59
CA SER A 195 1.48 2.09 -35.61
C SER A 195 1.57 1.44 -36.99
N GLU A 196 1.26 0.14 -37.10
CA GLU A 196 1.23 -0.56 -38.38
C GLU A 196 0.18 0.07 -39.31
N ARG A 197 0.58 0.41 -40.54
CA ARG A 197 -0.28 1.11 -41.51
C ARG A 197 -1.23 0.17 -42.24
N GLU A 198 -0.82 -1.07 -42.44
CA GLU A 198 -1.55 -2.06 -43.20
C GLU A 198 -1.96 -3.24 -42.32
N ILE A 199 -3.17 -3.76 -42.58
CA ILE A 199 -3.68 -4.98 -41.96
C ILE A 199 -4.26 -5.89 -43.04
N THR A 200 -3.96 -7.18 -42.99
CA THR A 200 -4.61 -8.17 -43.85
C THR A 200 -5.72 -8.87 -43.08
N ILE A 201 -6.96 -8.73 -43.54
CA ILE A 201 -8.13 -9.42 -42.95
C ILE A 201 -8.70 -10.35 -44.03
N ASN A 202 -8.83 -11.64 -43.73
CA ASN A 202 -9.35 -12.64 -44.67
C ASN A 202 -8.68 -12.60 -46.06
N GLY A 203 -7.36 -12.42 -46.08
CA GLY A 203 -6.55 -12.36 -47.31
C GLY A 203 -6.66 -11.05 -48.10
N LYS A 204 -7.38 -10.04 -47.60
CA LYS A 204 -7.47 -8.71 -48.23
C LYS A 204 -6.64 -7.68 -47.46
N PRO A 205 -5.69 -6.99 -48.09
CA PRO A 205 -4.97 -5.89 -47.45
C PRO A 205 -5.90 -4.68 -47.32
N LEU A 206 -5.87 -4.05 -46.14
CA LEU A 206 -6.57 -2.83 -45.80
C LEU A 206 -5.55 -1.82 -45.28
N VAL A 207 -5.68 -0.57 -45.72
CA VAL A 207 -4.87 0.55 -45.22
C VAL A 207 -5.68 1.27 -44.14
N LYS A 208 -5.08 1.44 -42.97
CA LYS A 208 -5.71 2.19 -41.88
C LYS A 208 -5.76 3.68 -42.22
N ASP A 209 -6.88 4.31 -41.87
CA ASP A 209 -7.01 5.76 -41.89
C ASP A 209 -6.18 6.40 -40.76
N GLU A 210 -5.98 7.71 -40.84
CA GLU A 210 -5.22 8.45 -39.82
C GLU A 210 -5.87 8.36 -38.44
N GLU A 211 -7.21 8.25 -38.36
CA GLU A 211 -7.92 8.10 -37.09
C GLU A 211 -7.60 6.78 -36.37
N SER A 212 -7.29 5.72 -37.12
CA SER A 212 -6.91 4.41 -36.60
C SER A 212 -5.41 4.28 -36.26
N LEU A 213 -4.61 5.34 -36.47
CA LEU A 213 -3.19 5.38 -36.12
C LEU A 213 -2.97 6.12 -34.79
N PRO A 214 -1.78 5.98 -34.16
CA PRO A 214 -1.48 6.66 -32.89
C PRO A 214 -1.74 8.16 -32.94
N GLN A 215 -2.53 8.63 -31.98
CA GLN A 215 -2.87 10.04 -31.81
C GLN A 215 -2.20 10.60 -30.56
N SER A 216 -1.60 11.78 -30.67
CA SER A 216 -1.04 12.47 -29.51
C SER A 216 -2.11 13.19 -28.69
N ALA A 217 -1.88 13.31 -27.39
CA ALA A 217 -2.68 14.17 -26.53
C ALA A 217 -1.86 14.76 -25.38
N GLN A 218 -2.33 15.90 -24.87
CA GLN A 218 -1.77 16.61 -23.75
C GLN A 218 -2.87 16.99 -22.76
N GLY A 219 -2.59 16.82 -21.48
CA GLY A 219 -3.61 16.90 -20.46
C GLY A 219 -3.10 17.13 -19.05
N VAL A 220 -4.05 17.24 -18.13
CA VAL A 220 -3.81 17.13 -16.69
C VAL A 220 -4.44 15.86 -16.18
N ARG A 221 -3.64 15.00 -15.56
CA ARG A 221 -4.11 13.92 -14.70
C ARG A 221 -4.28 14.44 -13.28
N TYR A 222 -5.38 14.07 -12.65
CA TYR A 222 -5.72 14.49 -11.30
C TYR A 222 -6.19 13.31 -10.48
N ALA A 223 -5.89 13.33 -9.19
CA ALA A 223 -6.41 12.37 -8.22
C ALA A 223 -6.70 13.08 -6.90
N PHE A 224 -7.88 12.82 -6.36
CA PHE A 224 -8.31 13.19 -5.03
C PHE A 224 -8.72 11.91 -4.30
N GLU A 225 -8.18 11.68 -3.11
CA GLU A 225 -8.59 10.57 -2.26
C GLU A 225 -8.80 11.08 -0.83
N LEU A 226 -9.80 10.52 -0.15
CA LEU A 226 -10.09 10.78 1.24
C LEU A 226 -10.20 9.43 1.96
N GLU A 227 -9.23 9.13 2.82
CA GLU A 227 -9.18 7.90 3.60
C GLU A 227 -9.42 8.17 5.09
N ARG A 228 -10.09 7.24 5.78
CA ARG A 228 -10.07 7.18 7.24
C ARG A 228 -9.99 5.75 7.73
N ILE A 229 -9.01 5.49 8.59
CA ILE A 229 -8.85 4.22 9.32
C ILE A 229 -9.18 4.48 10.79
N LYS A 230 -10.22 3.83 11.31
CA LYS A 230 -10.73 4.06 12.66
C LYS A 230 -10.65 2.78 13.49
N ASN A 231 -9.97 2.85 14.64
CA ASN A 231 -9.94 1.74 15.60
C ASN A 231 -11.31 1.63 16.28
N ILE A 232 -11.86 0.42 16.30
CA ILE A 232 -13.15 0.08 16.90
C ILE A 232 -12.91 -0.38 18.33
N THR A 233 -12.08 -1.41 18.47
CA THR A 233 -11.67 -2.02 19.74
C THR A 233 -10.51 -2.95 19.45
N GLY A 234 -9.54 -3.02 20.35
CA GLY A 234 -8.40 -3.93 20.24
C GLY A 234 -7.70 -3.73 18.90
N ASN A 235 -7.45 -4.83 18.19
CA ASN A 235 -6.79 -4.81 16.89
C ASN A 235 -7.76 -4.65 15.70
N HIS A 236 -9.03 -4.31 15.95
CA HIS A 236 -10.07 -4.21 14.91
C HIS A 236 -10.31 -2.77 14.45
N PHE A 237 -10.43 -2.59 13.14
CA PHE A 237 -10.53 -1.31 12.46
C PHE A 237 -11.57 -1.34 11.34
N TRP A 238 -12.18 -0.18 11.10
CA TRP A 238 -12.85 0.12 9.83
C TRP A 238 -11.95 1.03 8.99
N GLN A 239 -11.93 0.81 7.68
CA GLN A 239 -11.30 1.65 6.68
C GLN A 239 -12.37 2.16 5.72
N THR A 240 -12.44 3.47 5.51
CA THR A 240 -13.32 4.08 4.51
C THR A 240 -12.46 4.86 3.54
N THR A 241 -12.68 4.65 2.24
CA THR A 241 -11.96 5.37 1.18
C THR A 241 -12.96 5.89 0.16
N LEU A 242 -12.84 7.18 -0.17
CA LEU A 242 -13.52 7.82 -1.30
C LEU A 242 -12.45 8.38 -2.24
N GLY A 243 -12.46 7.94 -3.50
CA GLY A 243 -11.50 8.37 -4.51
C GLY A 243 -12.20 8.97 -5.72
N TYR A 244 -11.67 10.07 -6.25
CA TYR A 244 -12.05 10.64 -7.54
C TYR A 244 -10.79 10.96 -8.32
N ASN A 245 -10.61 10.33 -9.48
CA ASN A 245 -9.42 10.51 -10.31
C ASN A 245 -9.78 10.50 -11.79
N GLY A 246 -8.85 10.94 -12.62
CA GLY A 246 -9.07 11.00 -14.06
C GLY A 246 -7.94 11.69 -14.82
N VAL A 247 -8.12 11.78 -16.12
CA VAL A 247 -7.29 12.58 -17.02
C VAL A 247 -8.16 13.45 -17.91
N TYR A 248 -7.78 14.73 -18.01
CA TYR A 248 -8.40 15.70 -18.89
C TYR A 248 -7.40 16.14 -19.95
N TYR A 249 -7.63 15.74 -21.20
CA TYR A 249 -6.89 16.16 -22.38
C TYR A 249 -7.55 17.38 -23.01
N TRP A 250 -6.82 18.49 -23.15
CA TRP A 250 -7.39 19.72 -23.72
C TRP A 250 -7.37 19.72 -25.26
N ASP A 251 -6.48 18.96 -25.88
CA ASP A 251 -6.33 18.82 -27.33
C ASP A 251 -6.99 17.53 -27.89
N ASN A 252 -7.40 16.59 -27.02
CA ASN A 252 -8.10 15.37 -27.43
C ASN A 252 -9.14 14.89 -26.39
N GLN A 253 -10.15 15.73 -26.14
CA GLN A 253 -11.15 15.56 -25.05
C GLN A 253 -12.01 14.29 -25.13
N TYR A 254 -12.09 13.67 -26.31
CA TYR A 254 -12.81 12.40 -26.48
C TYR A 254 -12.25 11.29 -25.58
N TYR A 255 -10.94 11.34 -25.29
CA TYR A 255 -10.22 10.36 -24.45
C TYR A 255 -10.14 10.78 -22.98
N ASN A 256 -10.95 11.73 -22.53
CA ASN A 256 -11.01 12.07 -21.11
C ASN A 256 -11.50 10.87 -20.30
N GLU A 257 -10.94 10.66 -19.13
CA GLU A 257 -11.33 9.58 -18.22
C GLU A 257 -11.65 10.14 -16.84
N GLN A 258 -12.64 9.55 -16.19
CA GLN A 258 -12.99 9.87 -14.82
C GLN A 258 -13.39 8.59 -14.10
N THR A 259 -12.98 8.45 -12.84
CA THR A 259 -13.27 7.30 -11.99
C THR A 259 -13.70 7.80 -10.61
N LEU A 260 -14.85 7.33 -10.14
CA LEU A 260 -15.31 7.52 -8.77
C LEU A 260 -15.29 6.16 -8.07
N HIS A 261 -14.54 6.07 -6.98
CA HIS A 261 -14.34 4.86 -6.20
C HIS A 261 -14.82 5.05 -4.77
N PHE A 262 -15.54 4.07 -4.22
CA PHE A 262 -15.90 4.02 -2.81
C PHE A 262 -15.63 2.63 -2.24
N SER A 263 -15.05 2.56 -1.05
CA SER A 263 -14.89 1.31 -0.31
C SER A 263 -15.08 1.47 1.20
N LEU A 264 -15.55 0.40 1.83
CA LEU A 264 -15.71 0.28 3.28
C LEU A 264 -15.17 -1.07 3.75
N GLY A 265 -13.91 -1.08 4.16
CA GLY A 265 -13.19 -2.29 4.55
C GLY A 265 -13.15 -2.55 6.05
N TYR A 266 -13.17 -3.83 6.43
CA TYR A 266 -12.75 -4.29 7.74
C TYR A 266 -11.24 -4.55 7.74
N MET A 267 -10.56 -4.19 8.83
CA MET A 267 -9.14 -4.42 9.01
C MET A 267 -8.87 -5.00 10.40
N TRP A 268 -8.05 -6.04 10.45
CA TRP A 268 -7.38 -6.46 11.68
C TRP A 268 -5.90 -6.08 11.59
N ARG A 269 -5.35 -5.47 12.63
CA ARG A 269 -3.97 -4.99 12.62
C ARG A 269 -3.34 -5.00 13.99
N ASP A 270 -2.14 -5.57 14.07
CA ASP A 270 -1.22 -5.46 15.20
C ASP A 270 0.14 -4.90 14.72
N ALA A 271 1.18 -5.02 15.55
CA ALA A 271 2.52 -4.53 15.20
C ALA A 271 3.22 -5.30 14.06
N GLN A 272 2.83 -6.55 13.78
CA GLN A 272 3.52 -7.46 12.85
C GLN A 272 2.67 -7.86 11.65
N PHE A 273 1.34 -7.75 11.74
CA PHE A 273 0.40 -8.26 10.77
C PHE A 273 -0.72 -7.25 10.50
N VAL A 274 -1.13 -7.17 9.23
CA VAL A 274 -2.31 -6.45 8.76
C VAL A 274 -3.12 -7.38 7.88
N GLY A 275 -4.40 -7.57 8.17
CA GLY A 275 -5.36 -8.27 7.32
C GLY A 275 -6.53 -7.34 6.99
N LYS A 276 -6.94 -7.28 5.72
CA LYS A 276 -8.07 -6.45 5.28
C LYS A 276 -9.05 -7.22 4.39
N ILE A 277 -10.32 -6.89 4.51
CA ILE A 277 -11.40 -7.29 3.61
C ILE A 277 -12.10 -6.00 3.16
N ILE A 278 -12.04 -5.70 1.87
CA ILE A 278 -12.39 -4.39 1.33
C ILE A 278 -13.41 -4.57 0.19
N PRO A 279 -14.72 -4.60 0.48
CA PRO A 279 -15.74 -4.42 -0.55
C PRO A 279 -15.66 -3.01 -1.14
N PHE A 280 -15.87 -2.91 -2.44
CA PHE A 280 -15.81 -1.64 -3.15
C PHE A 280 -16.83 -1.58 -4.29
N VAL A 281 -17.14 -0.34 -4.68
CA VAL A 281 -17.88 0.01 -5.89
C VAL A 281 -17.14 1.10 -6.63
N GLU A 282 -17.25 1.09 -7.95
CA GLU A 282 -16.60 2.06 -8.81
C GLU A 282 -17.46 2.39 -10.02
N GLN A 283 -17.45 3.65 -10.41
CA GLN A 283 -18.08 4.15 -11.63
C GLN A 283 -17.02 4.82 -12.49
N ASN A 284 -16.96 4.42 -13.75
CA ASN A 284 -16.03 4.96 -14.74
C ASN A 284 -16.79 5.73 -15.82
N TRP A 285 -16.19 6.84 -16.28
CA TRP A 285 -16.65 7.65 -17.40
C TRP A 285 -15.54 7.76 -18.44
N PHE A 286 -15.95 7.76 -19.71
CA PHE A 286 -15.08 7.98 -20.85
C PHE A 286 -15.66 9.10 -21.72
N GLY A 287 -14.84 10.10 -22.03
CA GLY A 287 -15.31 11.38 -22.57
C GLY A 287 -16.34 12.01 -21.63
N VAL A 288 -17.58 12.09 -22.12
CA VAL A 288 -18.73 12.64 -21.37
C VAL A 288 -19.75 11.56 -20.94
N HIS A 289 -19.50 10.29 -21.26
CA HIS A 289 -20.47 9.22 -21.08
C HIS A 289 -20.10 8.30 -19.92
N ARG A 290 -21.11 7.82 -19.18
CA ARG A 290 -20.93 6.69 -18.26
C ARG A 290 -20.47 5.49 -19.07
N TYR A 291 -19.33 4.92 -18.71
CA TYR A 291 -18.70 3.89 -19.51
C TYR A 291 -18.95 2.50 -18.95
N ASN A 292 -18.54 2.26 -17.70
CA ASN A 292 -18.86 1.05 -16.97
C ASN A 292 -19.00 1.35 -15.47
N HIS A 293 -19.61 0.41 -14.75
CA HIS A 293 -19.51 0.34 -13.31
C HIS A 293 -19.03 -1.05 -12.90
N GLN A 294 -18.39 -1.11 -11.74
CA GLN A 294 -17.89 -2.36 -11.20
C GLN A 294 -18.02 -2.41 -9.69
N PHE A 295 -18.11 -3.62 -9.17
CA PHE A 295 -18.11 -3.87 -7.74
C PHE A 295 -17.31 -5.14 -7.47
N GLY A 296 -16.75 -5.23 -6.28
CA GLY A 296 -15.89 -6.34 -5.94
C GLY A 296 -15.47 -6.34 -4.49
N VAL A 297 -14.59 -7.29 -4.18
CA VAL A 297 -13.97 -7.42 -2.87
C VAL A 297 -12.48 -7.62 -3.07
N LYS A 298 -11.67 -6.87 -2.32
CA LYS A 298 -10.23 -7.07 -2.21
C LYS A 298 -9.90 -7.64 -0.84
N LEU A 299 -9.07 -8.68 -0.80
CA LEU A 299 -8.43 -9.20 0.40
C LEU A 299 -6.95 -8.78 0.38
N PHE A 300 -6.44 -8.37 1.52
CA PHE A 300 -5.04 -7.98 1.66
C PHE A 300 -4.46 -8.55 2.94
N SER A 301 -3.23 -9.07 2.86
CA SER A 301 -2.43 -9.41 4.04
C SER A 301 -1.06 -8.77 3.93
N GLN A 302 -0.52 -8.27 5.04
CA GLN A 302 0.87 -7.88 5.17
C GLN A 302 1.45 -8.48 6.44
N ILE A 303 2.64 -9.06 6.33
CA ILE A 303 3.35 -9.73 7.44
C ILE A 303 4.78 -9.19 7.49
N GLN A 304 5.19 -8.74 8.68
CA GLN A 304 6.58 -8.41 8.99
C GLN A 304 7.33 -9.70 9.33
N LEU A 305 8.14 -10.21 8.40
CA LEU A 305 8.87 -11.48 8.57
C LEU A 305 10.12 -11.30 9.46
N SER A 306 10.79 -10.17 9.32
CA SER A 306 11.92 -9.72 10.15
C SER A 306 12.05 -8.21 10.04
N GLU A 307 12.99 -7.55 10.70
CA GLU A 307 13.15 -6.08 10.62
C GLU A 307 13.27 -5.53 9.19
N HIS A 308 13.83 -6.32 8.27
CA HIS A 308 14.09 -5.91 6.88
C HIS A 308 13.10 -6.44 5.85
N TRP A 309 12.31 -7.46 6.19
CA TRP A 309 11.50 -8.20 5.21
C TRP A 309 10.01 -8.08 5.49
N LEU A 310 9.28 -7.66 4.46
CA LEU A 310 7.84 -7.54 4.43
C LEU A 310 7.28 -8.44 3.35
N TRP A 311 6.23 -9.19 3.68
CA TRP A 311 5.50 -10.01 2.73
C TRP A 311 4.06 -9.54 2.62
N GLN A 312 3.63 -9.22 1.40
CA GLN A 312 2.28 -8.75 1.09
C GLN A 312 1.60 -9.72 0.13
N ASN A 313 0.32 -9.96 0.35
CA ASN A 313 -0.54 -10.71 -0.56
C ASN A 313 -1.81 -9.92 -0.84
N ARG A 314 -2.28 -9.97 -2.09
CA ARG A 314 -3.55 -9.38 -2.51
C ARG A 314 -4.35 -10.41 -3.29
N LEU A 315 -5.64 -10.50 -2.98
CA LEU A 315 -6.62 -11.22 -3.77
C LEU A 315 -7.73 -10.24 -4.12
N ALA A 316 -8.23 -10.27 -5.35
CA ALA A 316 -9.38 -9.47 -5.73
C ALA A 316 -10.33 -10.29 -6.60
N ASN A 317 -11.61 -10.07 -6.40
CA ASN A 317 -12.66 -10.48 -7.31
C ASN A 317 -13.50 -9.25 -7.62
N MET A 318 -13.77 -9.00 -8.90
CA MET A 318 -14.67 -7.93 -9.30
C MET A 318 -15.51 -8.31 -10.50
N ARG A 319 -16.70 -7.71 -10.59
CA ARG A 319 -17.61 -7.82 -11.73
C ARG A 319 -17.77 -6.46 -12.37
N LYS A 320 -17.66 -6.41 -13.69
CA LYS A 320 -17.73 -5.21 -14.51
C LYS A 320 -18.95 -5.25 -15.42
N HIS A 321 -19.65 -4.13 -15.51
CA HIS A 321 -20.83 -3.95 -16.35
C HIS A 321 -20.73 -2.67 -17.18
N TYR A 322 -20.81 -2.80 -18.50
CA TYR A 322 -20.77 -1.67 -19.44
C TYR A 322 -22.15 -1.03 -19.59
N ALA A 323 -22.18 0.30 -19.74
CA ALA A 323 -23.42 1.04 -19.92
C ALA A 323 -24.00 0.90 -21.33
N ASP A 324 -23.15 0.82 -22.35
CA ASP A 324 -23.55 0.56 -23.73
C ASP A 324 -23.91 -0.92 -23.92
N THR A 325 -25.05 -1.19 -24.56
CA THR A 325 -25.57 -2.56 -24.72
C THR A 325 -24.67 -3.43 -25.59
N SER A 326 -24.09 -2.87 -26.66
CA SER A 326 -23.20 -3.62 -27.56
C SER A 326 -21.90 -4.02 -26.87
N LEU A 327 -21.37 -3.15 -26.01
CA LEU A 327 -20.25 -3.49 -25.13
C LEU A 327 -20.66 -4.48 -24.04
N ALA A 328 -21.82 -4.30 -23.42
CA ALA A 328 -22.29 -5.16 -22.34
C ALA A 328 -22.55 -6.62 -22.79
N ASP A 329 -22.97 -6.82 -24.03
CA ASP A 329 -23.18 -8.15 -24.61
C ASP A 329 -21.90 -8.89 -24.92
N ARG A 330 -20.77 -8.19 -24.99
CA ARG A 330 -19.46 -8.77 -25.30
C ARG A 330 -18.50 -8.77 -24.11
N TYR A 331 -18.53 -7.74 -23.28
CA TYR A 331 -17.45 -7.47 -22.31
C TYR A 331 -17.88 -7.48 -20.85
N ASN A 332 -19.17 -7.62 -20.55
CA ASN A 332 -19.56 -7.89 -19.16
C ASN A 332 -18.89 -9.16 -18.67
N GLY A 333 -18.36 -9.12 -17.44
CA GLY A 333 -17.52 -10.20 -16.99
C GLY A 333 -17.02 -10.05 -15.57
N ASN A 334 -16.19 -11.02 -15.19
CA ASN A 334 -15.57 -11.09 -13.89
C ASN A 334 -14.05 -11.15 -14.05
N GLU A 335 -13.35 -10.41 -13.22
CA GLU A 335 -11.89 -10.45 -13.09
C GLU A 335 -11.51 -11.03 -11.73
N ASN A 336 -10.49 -11.88 -11.72
CA ASN A 336 -9.87 -12.36 -10.49
C ASN A 336 -8.38 -12.06 -10.54
N THR A 337 -7.86 -11.50 -9.45
CA THR A 337 -6.46 -11.14 -9.33
C THR A 337 -5.87 -11.79 -8.08
N VAL A 338 -4.68 -12.38 -8.24
CA VAL A 338 -3.88 -12.93 -7.15
C VAL A 338 -2.49 -12.35 -7.29
N SER A 339 -1.97 -11.71 -6.25
CA SER A 339 -0.58 -11.25 -6.25
C SER A 339 0.10 -11.42 -4.91
N THR A 340 1.41 -11.63 -4.98
CA THR A 340 2.31 -11.71 -3.83
C THR A 340 3.51 -10.80 -4.09
N THR A 341 3.92 -10.07 -3.06
CA THR A 341 5.06 -9.17 -3.11
C THR A 341 5.94 -9.39 -1.90
N ILE A 342 7.22 -9.63 -2.13
CA ILE A 342 8.24 -9.61 -1.07
C ILE A 342 9.01 -8.31 -1.20
N ILE A 343 9.16 -7.61 -0.08
CA ILE A 343 9.80 -6.31 0.01
C ILE A 343 10.96 -6.42 0.99
N TRP A 344 12.14 -6.01 0.54
CA TRP A 344 13.30 -5.82 1.39
C TRP A 344 13.56 -4.33 1.58
N GLN A 345 13.83 -3.93 2.81
CA GLN A 345 14.17 -2.55 3.14
C GLN A 345 15.38 -2.50 4.05
N ASP A 346 16.40 -1.75 3.62
CA ASP A 346 17.51 -1.36 4.48
C ASP A 346 17.11 -0.14 5.33
N ASN A 347 17.66 -0.06 6.54
CA ASN A 347 17.32 0.95 7.53
C ASN A 347 17.74 2.37 7.14
N THR A 348 18.46 2.55 6.03
CA THR A 348 19.11 3.83 5.73
C THR A 348 18.77 4.40 4.35
N HIS A 349 18.80 3.61 3.27
CA HIS A 349 18.70 4.20 1.93
C HIS A 349 17.99 3.34 0.87
N TRP A 350 17.92 2.02 1.04
CA TRP A 350 17.48 1.12 -0.03
C TRP A 350 16.16 0.43 0.29
N GLN A 351 15.33 0.28 -0.73
CA GLN A 351 14.16 -0.58 -0.71
C GLN A 351 14.08 -1.31 -2.04
N SER A 352 13.83 -2.61 -2.03
CA SER A 352 13.60 -3.40 -3.23
C SER A 352 12.39 -4.30 -3.05
N TRP A 353 11.80 -4.71 -4.16
CA TRP A 353 10.64 -5.59 -4.13
C TRP A 353 10.62 -6.51 -5.34
N LEU A 354 10.06 -7.69 -5.12
CA LEU A 354 9.73 -8.66 -6.15
C LEU A 354 8.24 -8.94 -6.05
N ASN A 355 7.53 -8.86 -7.18
CA ASN A 355 6.10 -9.08 -7.27
C ASN A 355 5.79 -10.14 -8.33
N LEU A 356 4.85 -11.01 -8.00
CA LEU A 356 4.25 -11.97 -8.92
C LEU A 356 2.74 -11.78 -8.88
N GLU A 357 2.12 -11.82 -10.06
CA GLU A 357 0.70 -11.57 -10.22
C GLU A 357 0.10 -12.48 -11.28
N LEU A 358 -1.11 -12.95 -10.99
CA LEU A 358 -1.96 -13.71 -11.88
C LEU A 358 -3.31 -13.01 -11.98
N VAL A 359 -3.73 -12.68 -13.21
CA VAL A 359 -5.04 -12.09 -13.49
C VAL A 359 -5.81 -12.98 -14.45
N SER A 360 -7.07 -13.25 -14.14
CA SER A 360 -7.98 -13.97 -15.03
C SER A 360 -9.23 -13.15 -15.30
N ASP A 361 -9.39 -12.78 -16.57
CA ASP A 361 -10.56 -12.07 -17.09
C ASP A 361 -11.49 -13.09 -17.76
N ARG A 362 -12.76 -13.15 -17.32
CA ARG A 362 -13.80 -13.96 -17.96
C ARG A 362 -14.92 -13.05 -18.44
N LEU A 363 -14.99 -12.87 -19.75
CA LEU A 363 -15.93 -11.99 -20.44
C LEU A 363 -16.93 -12.84 -21.24
N LYS A 364 -18.05 -12.25 -21.68
CA LYS A 364 -19.00 -12.92 -22.59
C LYS A 364 -18.35 -13.29 -23.93
N GLU A 365 -17.55 -12.39 -24.48
CA GLU A 365 -16.70 -12.60 -25.66
C GLU A 365 -15.45 -13.39 -25.23
N LYS A 366 -15.45 -14.69 -25.54
CA LYS A 366 -14.37 -15.59 -25.13
C LYS A 366 -13.03 -15.23 -25.76
N SER A 367 -13.03 -14.67 -26.97
CA SER A 367 -11.79 -14.23 -27.62
C SER A 367 -11.10 -13.08 -26.89
N SER A 368 -11.81 -12.36 -26.03
CA SER A 368 -11.29 -11.25 -25.21
C SER A 368 -11.12 -11.62 -23.74
N SER A 369 -11.53 -12.83 -23.33
CA SER A 369 -11.19 -13.40 -22.03
C SER A 369 -9.71 -13.78 -22.00
N SER A 370 -9.03 -13.63 -20.86
CA SER A 370 -7.58 -13.83 -20.81
C SER A 370 -7.06 -14.34 -19.47
N LEU A 371 -5.88 -14.94 -19.52
CA LEU A 371 -5.03 -15.25 -18.36
C LEU A 371 -3.71 -14.50 -18.51
N LYS A 372 -3.38 -13.66 -17.54
CA LYS A 372 -2.15 -12.87 -17.49
C LYS A 372 -1.27 -13.39 -16.35
N TRP A 373 -0.01 -13.67 -16.65
CA TRP A 373 1.03 -13.84 -15.64
C TRP A 373 1.96 -12.64 -15.71
N ALA A 374 2.26 -12.04 -14.57
CA ALA A 374 3.19 -10.92 -14.49
C ALA A 374 4.23 -11.14 -13.40
N SER A 375 5.45 -10.69 -13.69
CA SER A 375 6.54 -10.61 -12.72
C SER A 375 7.15 -9.23 -12.77
N GLY A 376 7.32 -8.59 -11.62
CA GLY A 376 7.89 -7.26 -11.49
C GLY A 376 9.02 -7.22 -10.47
N PHE A 377 10.04 -6.42 -10.74
CA PHE A 377 11.10 -6.10 -9.80
C PHE A 377 11.25 -4.58 -9.74
N GLY A 378 11.49 -4.05 -8.55
CA GLY A 378 11.85 -2.65 -8.43
C GLY A 378 12.80 -2.37 -7.28
N ILE A 379 13.43 -1.21 -7.38
CA ILE A 379 14.39 -0.71 -6.42
C ILE A 379 14.24 0.79 -6.29
N THR A 380 14.28 1.26 -5.05
CA THR A 380 14.27 2.65 -4.68
C THR A 380 15.50 2.95 -3.83
N TYR A 381 16.21 4.01 -4.19
CA TYR A 381 17.26 4.59 -3.39
C TYR A 381 16.84 5.98 -2.93
N TYR A 382 16.92 6.22 -1.63
CA TYR A 382 16.59 7.49 -1.03
C TYR A 382 17.78 8.02 -0.22
N GLN A 383 18.21 9.24 -0.52
CA GLN A 383 19.17 9.99 0.29
C GLN A 383 18.57 11.33 0.72
N LYS A 384 19.22 12.02 1.67
CA LYS A 384 18.73 13.33 2.19
C LYS A 384 18.47 14.37 1.09
N GLN A 385 19.16 14.29 -0.04
CA GLN A 385 19.11 15.31 -1.09
C GLN A 385 18.29 14.87 -2.30
N TRP A 386 18.38 13.61 -2.73
CA TRP A 386 17.70 13.11 -3.90
C TRP A 386 17.23 11.67 -3.66
N GLY A 387 16.30 11.21 -4.48
CA GLY A 387 15.97 9.81 -4.57
C GLY A 387 15.70 9.39 -6.00
N THR A 388 15.83 8.09 -6.24
CA THR A 388 15.55 7.46 -7.51
C THR A 388 14.77 6.18 -7.29
N GLN A 389 13.93 5.85 -8.26
CA GLN A 389 13.16 4.62 -8.29
C GLN A 389 13.19 4.04 -9.70
N ILE A 390 13.36 2.73 -9.79
CA ILE A 390 13.28 1.98 -11.04
C ILE A 390 12.38 0.77 -10.78
N ASN A 391 11.44 0.53 -11.68
CA ASN A 391 10.58 -0.65 -11.70
C ASN A 391 10.56 -1.22 -13.11
N VAL A 392 10.72 -2.54 -13.21
CA VAL A 392 10.59 -3.29 -14.45
C VAL A 392 9.56 -4.40 -14.27
N ARG A 393 8.73 -4.62 -15.30
CA ARG A 393 7.70 -5.66 -15.29
C ARG A 393 7.65 -6.38 -16.63
N TYR A 394 7.51 -7.69 -16.57
CA TYR A 394 7.22 -8.56 -17.70
C TYR A 394 5.84 -9.18 -17.52
N ILE A 395 5.05 -9.21 -18.59
CA ILE A 395 3.70 -9.76 -18.61
C ILE A 395 3.56 -10.72 -19.80
N ASP A 396 3.00 -11.88 -19.56
CA ASP A 396 2.60 -12.85 -20.59
C ASP A 396 1.08 -13.05 -20.52
N ARG A 397 0.38 -12.71 -21.60
CA ARG A 397 -1.10 -12.73 -21.66
C ARG A 397 -1.58 -13.67 -22.75
N ASN A 398 -2.35 -14.67 -22.35
CA ASN A 398 -2.96 -15.65 -23.24
C ASN A 398 -4.47 -15.45 -23.27
N PHE A 399 -5.04 -15.29 -24.46
CA PHE A 399 -6.49 -15.15 -24.64
C PHE A 399 -7.16 -16.53 -24.70
N ALA A 400 -8.46 -16.62 -24.36
CA ALA A 400 -9.11 -17.91 -24.18
C ALA A 400 -9.51 -18.57 -25.52
N ASP A 401 -9.89 -17.77 -26.52
CA ASP A 401 -10.41 -18.24 -27.80
C ASP A 401 -9.77 -17.51 -29.01
N HIS A 402 -10.12 -17.96 -30.22
CA HIS A 402 -9.67 -17.37 -31.48
C HIS A 402 -10.24 -15.96 -31.66
N HIS A 403 -9.40 -15.04 -32.13
CA HIS A 403 -9.81 -13.68 -32.43
C HIS A 403 -10.90 -13.66 -33.52
N TYR A 404 -12.00 -12.94 -33.27
CA TYR A 404 -13.19 -12.93 -34.13
C TYR A 404 -12.93 -12.45 -35.58
N LEU A 405 -11.91 -11.61 -35.82
CA LEU A 405 -11.49 -11.20 -37.18
C LEU A 405 -10.31 -11.98 -37.76
N MET A 406 -9.40 -12.46 -36.90
CA MET A 406 -8.10 -12.97 -37.36
C MET A 406 -8.03 -14.50 -37.29
N HIS A 407 -9.04 -15.13 -36.68
CA HIS A 407 -9.17 -16.58 -36.52
C HIS A 407 -7.93 -17.24 -35.90
N LEU A 408 -7.15 -16.48 -35.11
CA LEU A 408 -5.96 -16.95 -34.41
C LEU A 408 -6.07 -16.59 -32.93
N LYS A 409 -5.58 -17.48 -32.08
CA LYS A 409 -5.61 -17.28 -30.63
C LYS A 409 -4.55 -16.24 -30.25
N ARG A 410 -4.99 -15.10 -29.72
CA ARG A 410 -4.09 -13.98 -29.40
C ARG A 410 -3.17 -14.34 -28.23
N HIS A 411 -1.91 -13.95 -28.36
CA HIS A 411 -0.87 -14.05 -27.33
C HIS A 411 -0.04 -12.78 -27.35
N ASP A 412 0.12 -12.17 -26.17
CA ASP A 412 0.86 -10.93 -26.00
C ASP A 412 1.98 -11.08 -24.97
N ARG A 413 3.11 -10.48 -25.29
CA ARG A 413 4.23 -10.27 -24.37
C ARG A 413 4.40 -8.77 -24.13
N GLU A 414 4.28 -8.36 -22.88
CA GLU A 414 4.38 -6.95 -22.51
C GLU A 414 5.60 -6.69 -21.63
N TYR A 415 6.23 -5.55 -21.86
CA TYR A 415 7.39 -5.07 -21.14
C TYR A 415 7.10 -3.65 -20.66
N GLN A 416 7.29 -3.42 -19.35
CA GLN A 416 7.09 -2.12 -18.73
C GLN A 416 8.36 -1.70 -17.99
N LEU A 417 8.73 -0.43 -18.13
CA LEU A 417 9.78 0.21 -17.35
C LEU A 417 9.24 1.54 -16.84
N ASN A 418 9.32 1.72 -15.54
CA ASN A 418 9.00 2.98 -14.87
C ASN A 418 10.24 3.46 -14.11
N GLY A 419 10.60 4.72 -14.30
CA GLY A 419 11.70 5.36 -13.59
C GLY A 419 11.25 6.69 -13.01
N ALA A 420 11.72 7.04 -11.81
CA ALA A 420 11.47 8.33 -11.20
C ALA A 420 12.73 8.89 -10.54
N ILE A 421 12.91 10.20 -10.61
CA ILE A 421 13.97 10.92 -9.90
C ILE A 421 13.41 12.20 -9.27
N TRP A 422 13.87 12.53 -8.07
CA TRP A 422 13.45 13.73 -7.36
C TRP A 422 14.58 14.33 -6.54
N TYR A 423 14.49 15.64 -6.31
CA TYR A 423 15.45 16.41 -5.52
C TYR A 423 14.71 17.17 -4.40
N GLN A 424 15.02 16.83 -3.15
CA GLN A 424 14.28 17.29 -1.97
C GLN A 424 14.30 18.81 -1.80
N LYS A 425 15.35 19.51 -2.28
CA LYS A 425 15.43 20.97 -2.18
C LYS A 425 14.50 21.72 -3.14
N LEU A 426 13.90 21.04 -4.11
CA LEU A 426 12.83 21.62 -4.93
C LEU A 426 11.48 21.61 -4.22
N SER A 427 11.40 21.04 -3.01
CA SER A 427 10.15 21.05 -2.27
C SER A 427 9.77 22.46 -1.85
N TRP A 428 8.53 22.84 -2.13
CA TRP A 428 7.98 24.13 -1.74
C TRP A 428 6.65 23.93 -1.03
N ARG A 429 6.51 24.43 0.21
CA ARG A 429 5.29 24.28 1.03
C ARG A 429 4.77 22.84 1.17
N GLY A 430 5.67 21.86 1.15
CA GLY A 430 5.36 20.43 1.23
C GLY A 430 5.01 19.77 -0.10
N PHE A 431 5.01 20.52 -1.21
CA PHE A 431 4.89 19.98 -2.55
C PHE A 431 6.26 19.53 -3.05
N LEU A 432 6.43 18.26 -3.42
CA LEU A 432 7.69 17.71 -3.95
C LEU A 432 7.54 17.38 -5.44
N PRO A 433 8.28 18.05 -6.33
CA PRO A 433 8.29 17.69 -7.73
C PRO A 433 9.12 16.42 -7.96
N LYS A 434 8.61 15.52 -8.80
CA LYS A 434 9.33 14.33 -9.28
C LYS A 434 9.24 14.26 -10.81
N LEU A 435 10.34 13.88 -11.45
CA LEU A 435 10.40 13.58 -12.88
C LEU A 435 10.27 12.08 -13.08
N HIS A 436 9.40 11.66 -13.99
CA HIS A 436 9.12 10.27 -14.28
C HIS A 436 9.32 9.96 -15.76
N ILE A 437 9.76 8.74 -16.04
CA ILE A 437 9.76 8.13 -17.36
C ILE A 437 8.96 6.83 -17.29
N ARG A 438 8.05 6.64 -18.23
CA ARG A 438 7.33 5.39 -18.46
C ARG A 438 7.57 4.91 -19.87
N TYR A 439 7.88 3.64 -19.98
CA TYR A 439 8.01 2.93 -21.23
C TYR A 439 7.16 1.67 -21.19
N GLN A 440 6.34 1.46 -22.21
CA GLN A 440 5.58 0.23 -22.41
C GLN A 440 5.75 -0.26 -23.83
N ARG A 441 5.95 -1.58 -23.98
CA ARG A 441 5.95 -2.26 -25.27
C ARG A 441 5.12 -3.53 -25.17
N ILE A 442 4.19 -3.70 -26.11
CA ILE A 442 3.40 -4.91 -26.27
C ILE A 442 3.76 -5.52 -27.61
N ASN A 443 4.19 -6.77 -27.58
CA ASN A 443 4.41 -7.58 -28.76
C ASN A 443 3.29 -8.63 -28.82
N SER A 444 2.36 -8.46 -29.76
CA SER A 444 1.28 -9.40 -30.02
C SER A 444 1.57 -10.26 -31.24
N ASN A 445 1.03 -11.48 -31.26
CA ASN A 445 0.96 -12.30 -32.47
C ASN A 445 -0.08 -11.80 -33.50
N ILE A 446 -0.81 -10.72 -33.21
CA ILE A 446 -1.61 -9.95 -34.16
C ILE A 446 -1.09 -8.50 -34.20
N PRO A 447 0.07 -8.23 -34.85
CA PRO A 447 0.77 -6.96 -34.68
C PRO A 447 -0.02 -5.73 -35.14
N ALA A 448 -0.73 -5.86 -36.27
CA ALA A 448 -1.47 -4.76 -36.86
C ALA A 448 -2.64 -4.24 -36.01
N LEU A 449 -3.11 -5.04 -35.03
CA LEU A 449 -4.15 -4.65 -34.09
C LEU A 449 -3.61 -4.31 -32.70
N TYR A 450 -2.63 -5.07 -32.20
CA TYR A 450 -2.34 -5.08 -30.76
C TYR A 450 -0.87 -4.85 -30.38
N SER A 451 0.06 -4.88 -31.34
CA SER A 451 1.44 -4.48 -31.03
C SER A 451 1.52 -2.96 -30.93
N ARG A 452 2.07 -2.46 -29.83
CA ARG A 452 2.18 -1.02 -29.57
C ARG A 452 3.36 -0.67 -28.68
N LYS A 453 3.79 0.58 -28.76
CA LYS A 453 4.90 1.15 -27.99
C LYS A 453 4.47 2.53 -27.52
N ASN A 454 4.54 2.76 -26.21
CA ASN A 454 4.19 4.03 -25.59
C ASN A 454 5.37 4.54 -24.76
N GLN A 455 5.62 5.85 -24.85
CA GLN A 455 6.65 6.53 -24.09
C GLN A 455 6.08 7.79 -23.47
N GLU A 456 6.21 7.93 -22.15
CA GLU A 456 5.73 9.10 -21.43
C GLU A 456 6.85 9.67 -20.57
N LEU A 457 7.06 10.97 -20.68
CA LEU A 457 7.89 11.76 -19.77
C LEU A 457 6.97 12.74 -19.06
N PHE A 458 6.90 12.70 -17.73
CA PHE A 458 5.96 13.54 -16.99
C PHE A 458 6.50 14.00 -15.64
N PHE A 459 5.92 15.08 -15.13
CA PHE A 459 6.22 15.62 -13.82
C PHE A 459 5.01 15.48 -12.90
N THR A 460 5.24 15.05 -11.66
CA THR A 460 4.21 15.01 -10.61
C THR A 460 4.53 16.03 -9.54
N ILE A 461 3.50 16.70 -9.04
CA ILE A 461 3.58 17.53 -7.84
C ILE A 461 2.67 16.89 -6.78
N GLU A 462 3.27 16.28 -5.77
CA GLU A 462 2.55 15.58 -4.71
C GLU A 462 2.61 16.37 -3.39
N LYS A 463 1.51 16.34 -2.63
CA LYS A 463 1.48 16.76 -1.23
C LYS A 463 0.56 15.85 -0.43
N GLN A 464 1.08 15.37 0.70
CA GLN A 464 0.30 14.69 1.74
C GLN A 464 0.06 15.70 2.87
N PHE A 465 -1.15 15.71 3.43
CA PHE A 465 -1.58 16.69 4.44
C PHE A 465 -1.40 16.18 5.87
#